data_AF-A0A2E5JJD3-F1
#
_entry.id   AF-A0A2E5JJD3-F1
#
_cell.length_a   1.000
_cell.length_b   1.000
_cell.length_c   1.000
_cell.angle_alpha   90.00
_cell.angle_beta   90.00
_cell.angle_gamma   90.00
#
_symmetry.space_group_name_H-M   'P 1'
#
loop_
_entity.id
_entity.type
_entity.pdbx_description
1 polymer ?
#
loop_
_entity_poly.entity_id
_entity_poly.type
_entity_poly.pdbx_seq_one_letter_code
_entity_poly.pdbx_strand_id
1 'polypeptide(L)'
;MAFGNNDDNLISHLLEETYQSLPSRSIDNSHQSLDQHFDKLSMESSALLDPTLENFITRQAEQTLELEYLAKIGCYRLRCNEFVLDLPGNWDVFKSLARELSYIDLSASELAPLLATITGNASRVLLIGRFAKAQLVIFEQTDEFSIKWIEKYFSSAEKKEAA
;
A
#
# COMPACT_ATOMS: atom_id res chain seq x y z
N MET A 1 -7.65 -5.94 -64.39
CA MET A 1 -7.49 -5.83 -62.93
C MET A 1 -8.82 -5.36 -62.37
N ALA A 2 -9.57 -6.23 -61.71
CA ALA A 2 -10.87 -5.91 -61.12
C ALA A 2 -10.98 -6.63 -59.78
N PHE A 3 -10.47 -6.00 -58.74
CA PHE A 3 -10.68 -6.35 -57.34
C PHE A 3 -11.24 -5.08 -56.69
N GLY A 4 -12.50 -5.10 -56.26
CA GLY A 4 -13.11 -3.92 -55.65
C GLY A 4 -14.58 -4.03 -55.25
N ASN A 5 -15.20 -5.21 -55.31
CA ASN A 5 -16.62 -5.38 -54.93
C ASN A 5 -16.87 -6.38 -53.78
N ASN A 6 -15.84 -7.03 -53.23
CA ASN A 6 -16.00 -8.02 -52.15
C ASN A 6 -15.70 -7.49 -50.75
N ASP A 7 -14.85 -6.46 -50.62
CA ASP A 7 -14.45 -5.95 -49.30
C ASP A 7 -15.54 -5.06 -48.69
N ASP A 8 -16.28 -4.31 -49.51
CA ASP A 8 -17.41 -3.49 -49.03
C ASP A 8 -18.56 -4.34 -48.47
N ASN A 9 -18.79 -5.53 -49.04
CA ASN A 9 -19.78 -6.48 -48.50
C ASN A 9 -19.32 -7.10 -47.18
N LEU A 10 -18.02 -7.34 -47.00
CA LEU A 10 -17.48 -7.89 -45.76
C LEU A 10 -17.54 -6.85 -44.62
N ILE A 11 -17.20 -5.60 -44.91
CA ILE A 11 -17.29 -4.48 -43.96
C ILE A 11 -18.75 -4.22 -43.58
N SER A 12 -19.67 -4.26 -44.55
CA SER A 12 -21.11 -4.10 -44.31
C SER A 12 -21.66 -5.20 -43.40
N HIS A 13 -21.24 -6.45 -43.61
CA HIS A 13 -21.69 -7.58 -42.81
C HIS A 13 -21.11 -7.58 -41.38
N LEU A 14 -19.85 -7.18 -41.23
CA LEU A 14 -19.22 -6.97 -39.92
C LEU A 14 -19.91 -5.87 -39.11
N LEU A 15 -20.30 -4.76 -39.77
CA LEU A 15 -21.06 -3.68 -39.14
C LEU A 15 -22.46 -4.17 -38.72
N GLU A 16 -23.18 -4.88 -39.58
CA GLU A 16 -24.51 -5.41 -39.24
C GLU A 16 -24.49 -6.37 -38.04
N GLU A 17 -23.48 -7.24 -37.91
CA GLU A 17 -23.32 -8.10 -36.72
C GLU A 17 -23.01 -7.31 -35.44
N THR A 18 -22.24 -6.23 -35.53
CA THR A 18 -21.92 -5.42 -34.33
C THR A 18 -23.13 -4.62 -33.84
N TYR A 19 -24.01 -4.19 -34.74
CA TYR A 19 -25.18 -3.38 -34.37
C TYR A 19 -26.45 -4.21 -34.09
N GLN A 20 -26.55 -5.47 -34.54
CA GLN A 20 -27.68 -6.35 -34.22
C GLN A 20 -27.61 -6.99 -32.83
N SER A 21 -26.46 -6.96 -32.15
CA SER A 21 -26.28 -7.57 -30.83
C SER A 21 -26.66 -6.68 -29.64
N LEU A 22 -27.11 -5.45 -29.89
CA LEU A 22 -27.67 -4.60 -28.84
C LEU A 22 -29.19 -4.82 -28.76
N PRO A 23 -29.72 -5.30 -27.63
CA PRO A 23 -31.15 -5.50 -27.48
C PRO A 23 -31.87 -4.15 -27.63
N SER A 24 -32.74 -4.06 -28.62
CA SER A 24 -33.69 -2.98 -28.82
C SER A 24 -34.78 -3.02 -27.74
N ARG A 25 -34.39 -2.71 -26.50
CA ARG A 25 -35.31 -2.45 -25.40
C ARG A 25 -34.96 -1.12 -24.76
N SER A 26 -35.89 -0.18 -24.93
CA SER A 26 -36.08 1.05 -24.14
C SER A 26 -34.84 1.90 -23.90
N ILE A 27 -34.68 2.89 -24.80
CA ILE A 27 -33.97 4.14 -24.51
C ILE A 27 -34.78 4.87 -23.45
N ASP A 28 -34.57 4.51 -22.18
CA ASP A 28 -34.84 5.33 -21.01
C ASP A 28 -34.05 4.70 -19.86
N ASN A 29 -33.07 5.44 -19.31
CA ASN A 29 -32.26 5.12 -18.11
C ASN A 29 -30.88 4.43 -18.27
N SER A 30 -30.21 4.43 -19.44
CA SER A 30 -28.84 3.86 -19.51
C SER A 30 -27.70 4.86 -19.18
N HIS A 31 -27.89 6.16 -19.41
CA HIS A 31 -26.84 7.16 -19.14
C HIS A 31 -26.59 7.37 -17.64
N GLN A 32 -27.64 7.28 -16.81
CA GLN A 32 -27.48 7.37 -15.35
C GLN A 32 -26.65 6.22 -14.77
N SER A 33 -26.60 5.05 -15.44
CA SER A 33 -25.86 3.88 -14.96
C SER A 33 -24.36 3.95 -15.19
N LEU A 34 -23.90 4.63 -16.25
CA LEU A 34 -22.47 4.76 -16.55
C LEU A 34 -21.83 5.86 -15.73
N ASP A 35 -22.48 7.02 -15.62
CA ASP A 35 -22.00 8.11 -14.76
C ASP A 35 -21.94 7.66 -13.30
N GLN A 36 -22.97 6.95 -12.81
CA GLN A 36 -22.92 6.33 -11.47
C GLN A 36 -21.81 5.28 -11.36
N HIS A 37 -21.50 4.53 -12.41
CA HIS A 37 -20.42 3.54 -12.39
C HIS A 37 -19.03 4.21 -12.37
N PHE A 38 -18.83 5.29 -13.13
CA PHE A 38 -17.61 6.09 -13.11
C PHE A 38 -17.47 6.88 -11.82
N ASP A 39 -18.54 7.44 -11.27
CA ASP A 39 -18.53 8.11 -9.98
C ASP A 39 -18.24 7.13 -8.84
N LYS A 40 -18.78 5.92 -8.90
CA LYS A 40 -18.50 4.88 -7.89
C LYS A 40 -17.04 4.39 -7.97
N LEU A 41 -16.51 4.17 -9.18
CA LEU A 41 -15.09 3.86 -9.39
C LEU A 41 -14.16 5.02 -9.04
N SER A 42 -14.56 6.25 -9.33
CA SER A 42 -13.84 7.50 -9.01
C SER A 42 -13.78 7.73 -7.51
N MET A 43 -14.89 7.51 -6.80
CA MET A 43 -14.95 7.59 -5.34
C MET A 43 -14.11 6.48 -4.68
N GLU A 44 -14.17 5.23 -5.16
CA GLU A 44 -13.28 4.15 -4.69
C GLU A 44 -11.80 4.45 -4.99
N SER A 45 -11.50 5.10 -6.13
CA SER A 45 -10.14 5.53 -6.50
C SER A 45 -9.66 6.76 -5.72
N SER A 46 -10.56 7.61 -5.23
CA SER A 46 -10.22 8.79 -4.43
C SER A 46 -9.67 8.44 -3.05
N ALA A 47 -10.11 7.32 -2.45
CA ALA A 47 -9.53 6.80 -1.21
C ALA A 47 -8.07 6.34 -1.37
N LEU A 48 -7.67 5.97 -2.60
CA LEU A 48 -6.28 5.68 -2.97
C LEU A 48 -5.47 6.97 -3.26
N LEU A 49 -6.11 8.12 -3.40
CA LEU A 49 -5.44 9.40 -3.75
C LEU A 49 -5.09 10.24 -2.54
N ASP A 50 -5.68 9.98 -1.36
CA ASP A 50 -5.22 10.63 -0.13
C ASP A 50 -3.80 10.12 0.21
N PRO A 51 -2.81 11.01 0.42
CA PRO A 51 -1.44 10.64 0.75
C PRO A 51 -1.36 10.25 2.24
N THR A 52 -2.08 9.20 2.62
CA THR A 52 -1.95 8.59 3.95
C THR A 52 -0.64 7.82 4.02
N LEU A 53 -0.11 7.72 5.24
CA LEU A 53 1.08 6.91 5.52
C LEU A 53 0.87 5.45 5.09
N GLU A 54 -0.33 4.91 5.27
CA GLU A 54 -0.69 3.54 4.88
C GLU A 54 -0.65 3.34 3.36
N ASN A 55 -1.23 4.28 2.61
CA ASN A 55 -1.19 4.25 1.15
C ASN A 55 0.25 4.35 0.63
N PHE A 56 1.08 5.16 1.30
CA PHE A 56 2.50 5.29 0.96
C PHE A 56 3.26 3.99 1.21
N ILE A 57 3.15 3.43 2.43
CA ILE A 57 3.83 2.18 2.83
C ILE A 57 3.42 1.04 1.91
N THR A 58 2.12 0.88 1.64
CA THR A 58 1.60 -0.23 0.79
C THR A 58 2.15 -0.17 -0.64
N ARG A 59 2.53 1.02 -1.13
CA ARG A 59 3.04 1.20 -2.50
C ARG A 59 4.55 1.08 -2.62
N GLN A 60 5.29 1.50 -1.60
CA GLN A 60 6.74 1.67 -1.67
C GLN A 60 7.52 0.65 -0.85
N ALA A 61 6.90 0.09 0.20
CA ALA A 61 7.59 -0.91 1.01
C ALA A 61 7.73 -2.22 0.25
N GLU A 62 8.92 -2.81 0.31
CA GLU A 62 9.20 -4.15 -0.19
C GLU A 62 8.41 -5.18 0.63
N GLN A 63 8.40 -4.98 1.95
CA GLN A 63 7.71 -5.85 2.88
C GLN A 63 7.23 -5.07 4.11
N THR A 64 6.06 -5.44 4.62
CA THR A 64 5.53 -4.96 5.89
C THR A 64 5.26 -6.15 6.80
N LEU A 65 5.75 -6.09 8.04
CA LEU A 65 5.57 -7.13 9.04
C LEU A 65 4.92 -6.55 10.30
N GLU A 66 3.84 -7.16 10.75
CA GLU A 66 3.17 -6.74 11.98
C GLU A 66 3.89 -7.27 13.23
N LEU A 67 3.97 -6.42 14.26
CA LEU A 67 4.48 -6.76 15.59
C LEU A 67 3.31 -6.86 16.58
N GLU A 68 3.15 -8.02 17.19
CA GLU A 68 2.14 -8.27 18.21
C GLU A 68 2.74 -8.13 19.61
N TYR A 69 2.22 -7.23 20.45
CA TYR A 69 2.67 -7.12 21.83
C TYR A 69 2.03 -8.20 22.71
N LEU A 70 2.85 -9.12 23.24
CA LEU A 70 2.42 -10.19 24.12
C LEU A 70 2.64 -9.81 25.59
N ALA A 71 1.62 -9.18 26.19
CA ALA A 71 1.65 -8.69 27.57
C ALA A 71 2.02 -9.76 28.63
N LYS A 72 1.71 -11.04 28.38
CA LYS A 72 2.04 -12.15 29.29
C LYS A 72 3.54 -12.35 29.49
N ILE A 73 4.34 -12.08 28.44
CA ILE A 73 5.79 -12.27 28.42
C ILE A 73 6.56 -10.97 28.29
N GLY A 74 5.87 -9.84 28.02
CA GLY A 74 6.49 -8.53 27.87
C GLY A 74 7.32 -8.37 26.60
N CYS A 75 7.01 -9.14 25.55
CA CYS A 75 7.76 -9.14 24.28
C CYS A 75 6.85 -8.73 23.11
N TYR A 76 7.46 -8.11 22.10
CA TYR A 76 6.89 -7.96 20.76
C TYR A 76 7.22 -9.18 19.92
N ARG A 77 6.20 -9.85 19.42
CA ARG A 77 6.33 -11.03 18.57
C ARG A 77 6.26 -10.62 17.11
N LEU A 78 7.32 -10.96 16.38
CA LEU A 78 7.37 -10.91 14.92
C LEU A 78 7.14 -12.32 14.38
N ARG A 79 6.23 -12.45 13.41
CA ARG A 79 6.02 -13.71 12.68
C ARG A 79 6.42 -13.50 11.22
N CYS A 80 7.41 -14.25 10.76
CA CYS A 80 7.87 -14.22 9.38
C CYS A 80 8.02 -15.65 8.86
N ASN A 81 7.16 -16.06 7.92
CA ASN A 81 7.11 -17.43 7.40
C ASN A 81 6.98 -18.47 8.54
N GLU A 82 7.94 -19.39 8.66
CA GLU A 82 8.00 -20.40 9.73
C GLU A 82 8.77 -19.93 10.98
N PHE A 83 9.31 -18.70 10.96
CA PHE A 83 10.07 -18.14 12.07
C PHE A 83 9.19 -17.27 12.97
N VAL A 84 9.34 -17.49 14.28
CA VAL A 84 8.77 -16.63 15.33
C VAL A 84 9.92 -16.04 16.12
N LEU A 85 9.95 -14.72 16.20
CA LEU A 85 10.97 -13.97 16.92
C LEU A 85 10.29 -13.12 18.00
N ASP A 86 10.68 -13.34 19.24
CA ASP A 86 10.21 -12.56 20.38
C ASP A 86 11.27 -11.52 20.77
N LEU A 87 10.93 -10.24 20.61
CA LEU A 87 11.78 -9.09 20.91
C LEU A 87 11.38 -8.49 22.26
N PRO A 88 12.30 -8.35 23.23
CA PRO A 88 11.98 -7.78 24.53
C PRO A 88 11.40 -6.36 24.43
N GLY A 89 10.22 -6.13 25.02
CA GLY A 89 9.54 -4.83 24.94
C GLY A 89 10.21 -3.71 25.74
N ASN A 90 11.19 -4.05 26.59
CA ASN A 90 11.99 -3.09 27.34
C ASN A 90 13.18 -2.51 26.55
N TRP A 91 13.43 -2.99 25.33
CA TRP A 91 14.46 -2.42 24.47
C TRP A 91 14.17 -0.96 24.10
N ASP A 92 15.23 -0.17 23.95
CA ASP A 92 15.13 1.27 23.74
C ASP A 92 14.31 1.64 22.51
N VAL A 93 14.40 0.84 21.45
CA VAL A 93 13.62 1.02 20.21
C VAL A 93 12.11 0.90 20.42
N PHE A 94 11.64 0.25 21.49
CA PHE A 94 10.20 0.13 21.75
C PHE A 94 9.68 1.15 22.75
N LYS A 95 10.55 1.92 23.42
CA LYS A 95 10.14 2.95 24.38
C LYS A 95 9.33 4.07 23.72
N SER A 96 9.60 4.37 22.45
CA SER A 96 8.89 5.40 21.69
C SER A 96 7.52 4.96 21.18
N LEU A 97 7.24 3.64 21.13
CA LEU A 97 5.94 3.10 20.69
C LEU A 97 4.79 3.45 21.64
N ALA A 98 5.09 3.96 22.84
CA ALA A 98 4.08 4.50 23.74
C ALA A 98 3.40 5.78 23.20
N ARG A 99 3.97 6.43 22.17
CA ARG A 99 3.37 7.59 21.50
C ARG A 99 2.33 7.15 20.46
N GLU A 100 1.31 8.00 20.24
CA GLU A 100 0.19 7.71 19.32
C GLU A 100 0.65 7.43 17.88
N LEU A 101 1.72 8.11 17.45
CA LEU A 101 2.35 7.95 16.15
C LEU A 101 3.87 8.10 16.29
N SER A 102 4.65 7.09 15.94
CA SER A 102 6.11 7.12 16.03
C SER A 102 6.79 6.37 14.88
N TYR A 103 8.00 6.80 14.54
CA TYR A 103 8.89 6.04 13.66
C TYR A 103 10.31 6.00 14.21
N ILE A 104 11.01 4.90 13.96
CA ILE A 104 12.43 4.73 14.26
C ILE A 104 13.10 4.06 13.07
N ASP A 105 14.23 4.61 12.63
CA ASP A 105 15.13 3.93 11.72
C ASP A 105 16.00 2.93 12.48
N LEU A 106 15.85 1.64 12.15
CA LEU A 106 16.58 0.56 12.80
C LEU A 106 17.93 0.27 12.13
N SER A 107 18.31 1.00 11.07
CA SER A 107 19.56 0.76 10.32
C SER A 107 20.82 0.87 11.17
N ALA A 108 20.81 1.74 12.18
CA ALA A 108 21.92 1.92 13.12
C ALA A 108 21.71 1.19 14.46
N SER A 109 20.63 0.41 14.58
CA SER A 109 20.31 -0.34 15.79
C SER A 109 21.13 -1.62 15.88
N GLU A 110 21.37 -2.10 17.10
CA GLU A 110 21.90 -3.45 17.36
C GLU A 110 21.01 -4.57 16.77
N LEU A 111 19.77 -4.24 16.39
CA LEU A 111 18.81 -5.15 15.76
C LEU A 111 19.00 -5.29 14.26
N ALA A 112 19.73 -4.38 13.62
CA ALA A 112 19.93 -4.40 12.18
C ALA A 112 20.48 -5.76 11.67
N PRO A 113 21.49 -6.40 12.31
CA PRO A 113 22.01 -7.69 11.84
C PRO A 113 20.99 -8.84 11.97
N LEU A 114 20.23 -8.84 13.06
CA LEU A 114 19.18 -9.83 13.31
C LEU A 114 18.07 -9.71 12.26
N LEU A 115 17.62 -8.48 12.00
CA LEU A 115 16.58 -8.21 11.01
C LEU A 115 17.07 -8.50 9.60
N ALA A 116 18.30 -8.15 9.25
CA ALA A 116 18.89 -8.48 7.95
C ALA A 116 18.93 -10.00 7.68
N THR A 117 19.10 -10.81 8.73
CA THR A 117 19.06 -12.28 8.62
C THR A 117 17.65 -12.78 8.27
N ILE A 118 16.62 -12.07 8.71
CA ILE A 118 15.21 -12.44 8.51
C ILE A 118 14.68 -11.90 7.18
N THR A 119 15.09 -10.70 6.79
CA THR A 119 14.61 -10.00 5.60
C THR A 119 15.41 -10.32 4.34
N GLY A 120 16.60 -10.92 4.48
CA GLY A 120 17.28 -11.58 3.37
C GLY A 120 18.09 -10.68 2.42
N ASN A 121 18.42 -9.44 2.79
CA ASN A 121 19.47 -8.61 2.18
C ASN A 121 19.58 -7.26 2.91
N ALA A 122 20.49 -6.40 2.42
CA ALA A 122 20.65 -5.03 2.88
C ALA A 122 19.37 -4.22 2.62
N SER A 123 18.44 -4.27 3.56
CA SER A 123 17.20 -3.50 3.52
C SER A 123 17.22 -2.49 4.65
N ARG A 124 16.64 -1.32 4.39
CA ARG A 124 16.44 -0.31 5.41
C ARG A 124 15.16 -0.64 6.16
N VAL A 125 15.27 -0.91 7.45
CA VAL A 125 14.13 -1.33 8.28
C VAL A 125 13.69 -0.18 9.16
N LEU A 126 12.42 0.19 9.04
CA LEU A 126 11.78 1.19 9.89
C LEU A 126 10.79 0.52 10.83
N LEU A 127 10.82 0.89 12.10
CA LEU A 127 9.78 0.56 13.06
C LEU A 127 8.76 1.71 13.08
N ILE A 128 7.50 1.40 12.79
CA ILE A 128 6.39 2.37 12.82
C ILE A 128 5.39 1.94 13.88
N GLY A 129 5.13 2.83 14.84
CA GLY A 129 4.11 2.68 15.86
C GLY A 129 2.89 3.55 15.57
N ARG A 130 1.70 2.96 15.70
CA ARG A 130 0.41 3.67 15.61
C ARG A 130 -0.58 3.07 16.58
N PHE A 131 -1.23 3.85 17.45
CA PHE A 131 -2.37 3.45 18.30
C PHE A 131 -2.50 1.94 18.56
N ALA A 132 -1.67 1.41 19.48
CA ALA A 132 -1.64 0.00 19.89
C ALA A 132 -1.20 -1.03 18.83
N LYS A 133 -0.75 -0.60 17.66
CA LYS A 133 -0.13 -1.40 16.61
C LYS A 133 1.32 -0.97 16.39
N ALA A 134 2.19 -1.95 16.18
CA ALA A 134 3.55 -1.73 15.75
C ALA A 134 3.80 -2.56 14.49
N GLN A 135 4.57 -2.03 13.56
CA GLN A 135 4.92 -2.72 12.33
C GLN A 135 6.36 -2.39 11.93
N LEU A 136 7.03 -3.37 11.36
CA LEU A 136 8.30 -3.21 10.67
C LEU A 136 8.00 -2.99 9.19
N VAL A 137 8.53 -1.92 8.64
CA VAL A 137 8.43 -1.59 7.22
C VAL A 137 9.82 -1.66 6.62
N ILE A 138 9.95 -2.45 5.56
CA ILE A 138 11.22 -2.79 4.94
C ILE A 138 11.25 -2.12 3.57
N PHE A 139 12.31 -1.35 3.34
CA PHE A 139 12.60 -0.67 2.09
C PHE A 139 13.92 -1.17 1.50
N GLU A 140 14.06 -1.06 0.19
CA GLU A 140 15.36 -1.24 -0.45
C GLU A 140 16.39 -0.25 0.13
N GLN A 141 17.65 -0.68 0.30
CA GLN A 141 18.70 0.18 0.88
C GLN A 141 18.86 1.53 0.16
N THR A 142 18.66 1.51 -1.16
CA THR A 142 18.87 2.64 -2.06
C THR A 142 17.68 3.60 -2.11
N ASP A 143 16.56 3.28 -1.47
CA ASP A 143 15.35 4.10 -1.53
C ASP A 143 15.42 5.30 -0.57
N GLU A 144 16.28 6.27 -0.88
CA GLU A 144 16.37 7.51 -0.11
C GLU A 144 15.10 8.36 -0.17
N PHE A 145 14.32 8.23 -1.25
CA PHE A 145 13.12 9.03 -1.45
C PHE A 145 12.07 8.67 -0.40
N SER A 146 11.80 7.37 -0.22
CA SER A 146 10.80 6.93 0.73
C SER A 146 11.15 7.25 2.16
N ILE A 147 12.43 7.15 2.51
CA ILE A 147 12.91 7.53 3.84
C ILE A 147 12.69 9.02 4.09
N LYS A 148 13.13 9.89 3.17
CA LYS A 148 12.95 11.35 3.31
C LYS A 148 11.47 11.72 3.37
N TRP A 149 10.60 11.02 2.63
CA TRP A 149 9.17 11.24 2.70
C TRP A 149 8.62 10.89 4.09
N ILE A 150 9.01 9.75 4.66
CA ILE A 150 8.62 9.32 6.01
C ILE A 150 9.14 10.31 7.06
N GLU A 151 10.41 10.68 7.03
CA GLU A 151 10.99 11.68 7.93
C GLU A 151 10.21 13.00 7.88
N LYS A 152 9.82 13.45 6.68
CA LYS A 152 9.02 14.65 6.48
C LYS A 152 7.58 14.49 6.99
N TYR A 153 6.98 13.32 6.82
CA TYR A 153 5.63 13.01 7.28
C TYR A 153 5.56 13.11 8.81
N PHE A 154 6.44 12.40 9.52
CA PHE A 154 6.44 12.38 10.98
C PHE A 154 6.87 13.73 11.59
N SER A 155 7.83 14.44 11.01
CA SER A 155 8.18 15.80 11.47
C SER A 155 7.06 16.83 11.26
N SER A 156 6.19 16.62 10.27
CA SER A 156 5.00 17.46 10.08
C SER A 156 3.87 17.11 11.04
N ALA A 157 3.75 15.83 11.41
CA ALA A 157 2.76 15.36 12.38
C ALA A 157 3.09 15.87 13.81
N GLU A 158 4.34 15.78 14.24
CA GLU A 158 4.77 16.29 15.56
C GLU A 158 4.49 17.80 15.72
N LYS A 159 4.65 18.59 14.64
CA LYS A 159 4.35 20.03 14.67
C LYS A 159 2.85 20.33 14.83
N LYS A 160 1.97 19.43 14.39
CA LYS A 160 0.52 19.60 14.54
C LYS A 160 0.05 19.23 15.94
N GLU A 161 0.71 18.27 16.61
CA GLU A 161 0.40 17.91 18.00
C GLU A 161 0.87 18.97 19.01
N ALA A 162 1.87 19.78 18.66
CA ALA A 162 2.44 20.80 19.54
C ALA A 162 1.80 22.20 19.41
N ALA A 163 0.85 22.40 18.50
CA ALA A 163 0.18 23.68 18.20
C ALA A 163 -1.26 23.69 18.72
#